data_AF-A0A932T757-F1
#
_entry.id   AF-A0A932T757-F1
#
_cell.length_a   1.000
_cell.length_b   1.000
_cell.length_c   1.000
_cell.angle_alpha   90.00
_cell.angle_beta   90.00
_cell.angle_gamma   90.00
#
_symmetry.space_group_name_H-M   'P 1'
#
loop_
_entity.id
_entity.type
_entity.pdbx_description
1 polymer ?
#
loop_
_entity_poly.entity_id
_entity_poly.type
_entity_poly.pdbx_seq_one_letter_code
_entity_poly.pdbx_strand_id
1 'polypeptide(L)'
;IFLMIHGLYPFFTHTQAIGKLGWLEYIIVTPSHHRVHHSSNPAYLDKNYGDMLIIWDKLFGTFAIEKEMPVYGLTKPLQSHSFLWQHFHYILELMLAFKAAKGIKARLRVVFGKPDNIDPRYRNYLEKRLLNIKPSVAATKAMRLYISIQTITSLILLFSIIYWFNELSAAQCFLLSIFILLSLINSGAIMEQRNWIFYLEYGRLIILLSAAWLYFPDALFGLGILLLLAMLAYFFQPIKKRYFELMYYKAERIISNV
;
A
#
# COMPACT_ATOMS: atom_id res chain seq x y z
N ILE A 1 13.77 17.50 8.26
CA ILE A 1 12.87 17.73 9.42
C ILE A 1 11.41 17.91 8.99
N PHE A 2 11.05 18.93 8.18
CA PHE A 2 9.65 19.14 7.75
C PHE A 2 8.99 17.89 7.15
N LEU A 3 9.66 17.22 6.20
CA LEU A 3 9.15 15.98 5.59
C LEU A 3 8.94 14.84 6.61
N MET A 4 9.73 14.79 7.68
CA MET A 4 9.51 13.79 8.74
C MET A 4 8.27 14.12 9.55
N ILE A 5 8.08 15.39 9.93
CA ILE A 5 6.88 15.83 10.66
C ILE A 5 5.65 15.54 9.82
N HIS A 6 5.67 15.96 8.56
CA HIS A 6 4.59 15.71 7.61
C HIS A 6 4.33 14.20 7.42
N GLY A 7 5.39 13.39 7.28
CA GLY A 7 5.24 11.93 7.12
C GLY A 7 4.75 11.20 8.37
N LEU A 8 5.06 11.72 9.58
CA LEU A 8 4.60 11.16 10.84
C LEU A 8 3.18 11.61 11.21
N TYR A 9 2.75 12.78 10.73
CA TYR A 9 1.44 13.36 11.05
C TYR A 9 0.26 12.42 10.72
N PRO A 10 0.23 11.70 9.59
CA PRO A 10 -0.79 10.69 9.33
C PRO A 10 -0.91 9.64 10.45
N PHE A 11 0.16 9.21 11.12
CA PHE A 11 0.04 8.25 12.22
C PHE A 11 -0.70 8.82 13.41
N PHE A 12 -0.53 10.12 13.68
CA PHE A 12 -1.31 10.81 14.70
C PHE A 12 -2.80 10.87 14.32
N THR A 13 -3.13 11.23 13.07
CA THR A 13 -4.54 11.36 12.64
C THR A 13 -5.25 10.01 12.43
N HIS A 14 -4.53 8.94 12.08
CA HIS A 14 -5.08 7.59 11.86
C HIS A 14 -5.16 6.76 13.15
N THR A 15 -5.90 7.26 14.14
CA THR A 15 -6.17 6.51 15.37
C THR A 15 -7.61 6.65 15.84
N GLN A 16 -8.12 5.59 16.45
CA GLN A 16 -9.41 5.57 17.14
C GLN A 16 -9.25 5.82 18.65
N ALA A 17 -8.02 5.75 19.18
CA ALA A 17 -7.76 5.87 20.61
C ALA A 17 -7.92 7.31 21.13
N ILE A 18 -7.80 8.30 20.25
CA ILE A 18 -7.90 9.71 20.60
C ILE A 18 -9.27 10.23 20.19
N GLY A 19 -10.03 10.73 21.17
CA GLY A 19 -11.33 11.36 20.97
C GLY A 19 -11.22 12.77 20.36
N LYS A 20 -12.07 13.69 20.84
CA LYS A 20 -12.04 15.11 20.43
C LYS A 20 -10.97 15.87 21.22
N LEU A 21 -10.28 16.79 20.55
CA LEU A 21 -9.17 17.56 21.14
C LEU A 21 -9.54 19.02 21.50
N GLY A 22 -10.82 19.38 21.43
CA GLY A 22 -11.31 20.69 21.87
C GLY A 22 -10.76 21.82 21.00
N TRP A 23 -10.07 22.80 21.61
CA TRP A 23 -9.61 23.99 20.90
C TRP A 23 -8.63 23.70 19.75
N LEU A 24 -7.87 22.59 19.82
CA LEU A 24 -6.96 22.18 18.74
C LEU A 24 -7.72 21.87 17.44
N GLU A 25 -8.98 21.46 17.53
CA GLU A 25 -9.84 21.16 16.37
C GLU A 25 -10.23 22.41 15.56
N TYR A 26 -9.90 23.60 16.05
CA TYR A 26 -10.08 24.84 15.31
C TYR A 26 -8.85 25.23 14.49
N ILE A 27 -7.71 24.55 14.70
CA ILE A 27 -6.43 24.89 14.08
C ILE A 27 -5.95 23.74 13.18
N ILE A 28 -5.90 22.52 13.72
CA ILE A 28 -5.32 21.35 13.06
C ILE A 28 -6.37 20.27 12.74
N VAL A 29 -6.05 19.42 11.78
CA VAL A 29 -6.84 18.22 11.47
C VAL A 29 -6.58 17.17 12.53
N THR A 30 -7.56 16.86 13.36
CA THR A 30 -7.41 15.91 14.47
C THR A 30 -7.84 14.50 14.04
N PRO A 31 -7.59 13.47 14.87
CA PRO A 31 -8.09 12.13 14.61
C PRO A 31 -9.60 12.09 14.36
N SER A 32 -10.40 12.88 15.10
CA SER A 32 -11.85 12.97 14.88
C SER A 32 -12.21 13.50 13.49
N HIS A 33 -11.53 14.55 13.02
CA HIS A 33 -11.73 15.06 11.65
C HIS A 33 -11.38 14.01 10.59
N HIS A 34 -10.27 13.31 10.81
CA HIS A 34 -9.74 12.33 9.85
C HIS A 34 -10.55 11.03 9.80
N ARG A 35 -11.19 10.63 10.91
CA ARG A 35 -12.14 9.51 10.89
C ARG A 35 -13.37 9.80 10.03
N VAL A 36 -13.87 11.04 10.07
CA VAL A 36 -14.94 11.50 9.17
C VAL A 36 -14.48 11.43 7.72
N HIS A 37 -13.25 11.87 7.40
CA HIS A 37 -12.68 11.77 6.06
C HIS A 37 -12.66 10.33 5.52
N HIS A 38 -12.28 9.36 6.35
CA HIS A 38 -12.22 7.95 5.96
C HIS A 38 -13.54 7.18 6.05
N SER A 39 -14.63 7.87 6.35
CA SER A 39 -15.93 7.26 6.55
C SER A 39 -16.67 7.00 5.24
N SER A 40 -17.34 5.86 5.18
CA SER A 40 -18.33 5.50 4.14
C SER A 40 -19.77 5.82 4.54
N ASN A 41 -20.03 6.29 5.77
CA ASN A 41 -21.35 6.74 6.20
C ASN A 41 -21.87 7.85 5.26
N PRO A 42 -23.13 7.81 4.80
CA PRO A 42 -23.70 8.83 3.90
C PRO A 42 -23.54 10.27 4.41
N ALA A 43 -23.61 10.49 5.73
CA ALA A 43 -23.48 11.81 6.34
C ALA A 43 -22.06 12.42 6.26
N TYR A 44 -21.05 11.59 5.98
CA TYR A 44 -19.63 11.96 5.97
C TYR A 44 -18.97 11.91 4.59
N LEU A 45 -19.73 11.52 3.56
CA LEU A 45 -19.23 11.56 2.20
C LEU A 45 -18.88 13.00 1.79
N ASP A 46 -17.74 13.13 1.11
CA ASP A 46 -17.22 14.41 0.61
C ASP A 46 -16.96 15.46 1.70
N LYS A 47 -16.41 15.04 2.85
CA LYS A 47 -16.08 15.90 3.99
C LYS A 47 -14.63 15.77 4.44
N ASN A 48 -14.15 16.83 5.10
CA ASN A 48 -12.84 16.92 5.77
C ASN A 48 -11.66 16.50 4.88
N TYR A 49 -11.35 17.29 3.86
CA TYR A 49 -10.26 17.02 2.92
C TYR A 49 -8.90 17.57 3.37
N GLY A 50 -8.86 18.43 4.39
CA GLY A 50 -7.64 19.01 4.89
C GLY A 50 -6.69 17.94 5.44
N ASP A 51 -5.39 18.10 5.16
CA ASP A 51 -4.36 17.18 5.64
C ASP A 51 -3.86 17.57 7.04
N MET A 52 -3.22 18.75 7.19
CA MET A 52 -2.72 19.22 8.49
C MET A 52 -3.56 20.32 9.14
N LEU A 53 -4.12 21.25 8.36
CA LEU A 53 -4.83 22.44 8.87
C LEU A 53 -6.33 22.38 8.52
N ILE A 54 -7.18 22.61 9.53
CA ILE A 54 -8.64 22.53 9.37
C ILE A 54 -9.25 23.75 8.69
N ILE A 55 -8.49 24.85 8.58
CA ILE A 55 -8.96 26.10 7.99
C ILE A 55 -9.47 25.92 6.57
N TRP A 56 -8.86 25.02 5.79
CA TRP A 56 -9.25 24.76 4.41
C TRP A 56 -10.67 24.18 4.33
N ASP A 57 -10.99 23.21 5.19
CA ASP A 57 -12.33 22.63 5.23
C ASP A 57 -13.41 23.61 5.67
N LYS A 58 -13.06 24.53 6.58
CA LYS A 58 -13.97 25.58 7.02
C LYS A 58 -14.17 26.64 5.93
N LEU A 59 -13.10 27.02 5.23
CA LEU A 59 -13.14 28.00 4.16
C LEU A 59 -13.93 27.50 2.94
N PHE A 60 -13.77 26.24 2.57
CA PHE A 60 -14.42 25.64 1.40
C PHE A 60 -15.73 24.89 1.73
N GLY A 61 -16.19 24.92 2.98
CA GLY A 61 -17.48 24.36 3.38
C GLY A 61 -17.54 22.82 3.39
N THR A 62 -16.39 22.15 3.44
CA THR A 62 -16.27 20.69 3.49
C THR A 62 -16.12 20.14 4.91
N PHE A 63 -16.05 21.03 5.91
CA PHE A 63 -15.98 20.65 7.32
C PHE A 63 -17.24 19.91 7.80
N ALA A 64 -17.04 18.77 8.46
CA ALA A 64 -18.06 18.06 9.21
C ALA A 64 -17.49 17.52 10.54
N ILE A 65 -18.33 17.58 11.57
CA ILE A 65 -18.02 17.07 12.90
C ILE A 65 -18.41 15.59 12.97
N GLU A 66 -17.59 14.78 13.65
CA GLU A 66 -17.93 13.42 14.02
C GLU A 66 -19.09 13.40 15.03
N LYS A 67 -20.24 12.88 14.59
CA LYS A 67 -21.52 12.77 15.34
C LYS A 67 -21.94 11.32 15.56
N GLU A 68 -21.61 10.44 14.63
CA GLU A 68 -21.94 9.02 14.57
C GLU A 68 -20.63 8.24 14.38
N MET A 69 -20.64 6.97 14.81
CA MET A 69 -19.47 6.10 14.67
C MET A 69 -19.15 5.86 13.17
N PRO A 70 -17.93 6.21 12.71
CA PRO A 70 -17.53 6.03 11.32
C PRO A 70 -17.37 4.56 10.92
N VAL A 71 -17.91 4.21 9.75
CA VAL A 71 -17.69 2.94 9.05
C VAL A 71 -16.61 3.16 8.00
N TYR A 72 -15.42 2.62 8.22
CA TYR A 72 -14.25 2.89 7.38
C TYR A 72 -14.28 2.18 6.04
N GLY A 73 -13.66 2.83 5.05
CA GLY A 73 -13.37 2.24 3.75
C GLY A 73 -14.21 2.84 2.63
N LEU A 74 -14.21 2.16 1.48
CA LEU A 74 -14.97 2.60 0.32
C LEU A 74 -16.44 2.19 0.46
N THR A 75 -17.35 3.01 -0.09
CA THR A 75 -18.77 2.66 -0.24
C THR A 75 -18.99 1.38 -1.05
N LYS A 76 -18.04 1.04 -1.93
CA LYS A 76 -17.94 -0.24 -2.63
C LYS A 76 -16.55 -0.84 -2.39
N PRO A 77 -16.43 -1.88 -1.53
CA PRO A 77 -15.14 -2.45 -1.17
C PRO A 77 -14.45 -3.12 -2.36
N LEU A 78 -13.12 -3.07 -2.38
CA LEU A 78 -12.31 -3.79 -3.37
C LEU A 78 -12.18 -5.26 -2.97
N GLN A 79 -12.21 -6.16 -3.95
CA GLN A 79 -12.12 -7.61 -3.74
C GLN A 79 -10.67 -8.14 -3.81
N SER A 80 -9.67 -7.28 -3.62
CA SER A 80 -8.26 -7.61 -3.82
C SER A 80 -7.36 -6.89 -2.81
N HIS A 81 -6.30 -7.59 -2.40
CA HIS A 81 -5.24 -7.07 -1.54
C HIS A 81 -4.02 -6.63 -2.34
N SER A 82 -4.05 -6.73 -3.66
CA SER A 82 -2.97 -6.27 -4.54
C SER A 82 -2.76 -4.76 -4.36
N PHE A 83 -1.57 -4.41 -3.89
CA PHE A 83 -1.15 -3.01 -3.75
C PHE A 83 -1.34 -2.21 -5.04
N LEU A 84 -0.95 -2.79 -6.18
CA LEU A 84 -1.09 -2.14 -7.49
C LEU A 84 -2.57 -1.93 -7.85
N TRP A 85 -3.43 -2.91 -7.58
CA TRP A 85 -4.85 -2.76 -7.85
C TRP A 85 -5.46 -1.65 -6.98
N GLN A 86 -5.19 -1.68 -5.68
CA GLN A 86 -5.69 -0.68 -4.73
C GLN A 86 -5.25 0.74 -5.10
N HIS A 87 -4.05 0.91 -5.67
CA HIS A 87 -3.54 2.22 -6.06
C HIS A 87 -4.03 2.67 -7.44
N PHE A 88 -4.15 1.76 -8.42
CA PHE A 88 -4.35 2.13 -9.83
C PHE A 88 -5.74 1.80 -10.40
N HIS A 89 -6.61 1.06 -9.70
CA HIS A 89 -7.90 0.63 -10.26
C HIS A 89 -8.73 1.81 -10.79
N TYR A 90 -8.80 2.90 -10.02
CA TYR A 90 -9.62 4.06 -10.38
C TYR A 90 -9.04 4.81 -11.59
N ILE A 91 -7.72 4.87 -11.75
CA ILE A 91 -7.08 5.42 -12.96
C ILE A 91 -7.48 4.59 -14.20
N LEU A 92 -7.51 3.26 -14.09
CA LEU A 92 -7.97 2.40 -15.17
C LEU A 92 -9.46 2.59 -15.48
N GLU A 93 -10.30 2.76 -14.46
CA GLU A 93 -11.73 3.11 -14.62
C GLU A 93 -11.87 4.44 -15.39
N LEU A 94 -11.12 5.47 -15.01
CA LEU A 94 -11.07 6.77 -15.71
C LEU A 94 -10.61 6.62 -17.16
N MET A 95 -9.57 5.81 -17.43
CA MET A 95 -9.10 5.56 -18.79
C MET A 95 -10.16 4.89 -19.66
N LEU A 96 -10.92 3.94 -19.13
CA LEU A 96 -12.03 3.31 -19.86
C LEU A 96 -13.17 4.30 -20.11
N ALA A 97 -13.57 5.06 -19.09
CA ALA A 97 -14.59 6.09 -19.21
C ALA A 97 -14.19 7.18 -20.23
N PHE A 98 -12.93 7.61 -20.22
CA PHE A 98 -12.41 8.61 -21.14
C PHE A 98 -12.41 8.11 -22.59
N LYS A 99 -12.04 6.84 -22.81
CA LYS A 99 -12.09 6.20 -24.13
C LYS A 99 -13.52 6.04 -24.65
N ALA A 100 -14.48 5.76 -23.76
CA ALA A 100 -15.88 5.63 -24.11
C ALA A 100 -16.60 6.98 -24.34
N ALA A 101 -16.11 8.06 -23.71
CA ALA A 101 -16.69 9.39 -23.81
C ALA A 101 -16.59 9.98 -25.23
N LYS A 102 -17.74 10.39 -25.78
CA LYS A 102 -17.83 11.02 -27.10
C LYS A 102 -17.71 12.54 -27.00
N GLY A 103 -16.69 13.10 -27.66
CA GLY A 103 -16.43 14.53 -27.72
C GLY A 103 -15.60 15.09 -26.56
N ILE A 104 -15.05 16.28 -26.76
CA ILE A 104 -14.10 16.93 -25.83
C ILE A 104 -14.78 17.25 -24.49
N LYS A 105 -16.01 17.79 -24.51
CA LYS A 105 -16.75 18.14 -23.29
C LYS A 105 -17.00 16.93 -22.39
N ALA A 106 -17.38 15.78 -22.97
CA ALA A 106 -17.61 14.56 -22.20
C ALA A 106 -16.31 14.02 -21.60
N ARG A 107 -15.21 14.06 -22.35
CA ARG A 107 -13.87 13.69 -21.88
C ARG A 107 -13.38 14.58 -20.73
N LEU A 108 -13.57 15.89 -20.83
CA LEU A 108 -13.25 16.81 -19.73
C LEU A 108 -14.09 16.52 -18.49
N ARG A 109 -15.38 16.18 -18.66
CA ARG A 109 -16.24 15.78 -17.54
C ARG A 109 -15.78 14.50 -16.86
N VAL A 110 -15.18 13.55 -17.59
CA VAL A 110 -14.59 12.34 -16.98
C VAL A 110 -13.38 12.71 -16.11
N VAL A 111 -12.51 13.62 -16.57
CA VAL A 111 -11.26 13.95 -15.87
C VAL A 111 -11.50 14.88 -14.66
N PHE A 112 -12.36 15.89 -14.83
CA PHE A 112 -12.59 16.93 -13.81
C PHE A 112 -13.91 16.80 -13.05
N GLY A 113 -14.73 15.81 -13.40
CA GLY A 113 -16.01 15.57 -12.75
C GLY A 113 -15.90 14.74 -11.47
N LYS A 114 -17.02 14.61 -10.77
CA LYS A 114 -17.14 13.74 -9.60
C LYS A 114 -16.98 12.26 -9.96
N PRO A 115 -16.44 11.42 -9.05
CA PRO A 115 -16.36 9.98 -9.24
C PRO A 115 -17.69 9.30 -9.55
N ASP A 116 -18.80 9.83 -9.02
CA ASP A 116 -20.16 9.32 -9.27
C ASP A 116 -20.59 9.38 -10.74
N ASN A 117 -19.90 10.19 -11.56
CA ASN A 117 -20.15 10.26 -12.99
C ASN A 117 -19.54 9.07 -13.76
N ILE A 118 -18.68 8.28 -13.12
CA ILE A 118 -18.02 7.13 -13.73
C ILE A 118 -18.92 5.90 -13.60
N ASP A 119 -19.16 5.22 -14.72
CA ASP A 119 -19.99 4.02 -14.74
C ASP A 119 -19.36 2.92 -13.87
N PRO A 120 -20.04 2.47 -12.80
CA PRO A 120 -19.49 1.47 -11.88
C PRO A 120 -19.23 0.11 -12.54
N ARG A 121 -19.79 -0.14 -13.74
CA ARG A 121 -19.52 -1.36 -14.50
C ARG A 121 -18.07 -1.46 -15.00
N TYR A 122 -17.35 -0.35 -15.14
CA TYR A 122 -15.93 -0.37 -15.53
C TYR A 122 -15.08 -1.11 -14.51
N ARG A 123 -15.32 -0.90 -13.21
CA ARG A 123 -14.63 -1.65 -12.15
C ARG A 123 -14.86 -3.14 -12.29
N ASN A 124 -16.11 -3.58 -12.37
CA ASN A 124 -16.46 -5.00 -12.51
C ASN A 124 -15.83 -5.64 -13.75
N TYR A 125 -15.79 -4.91 -14.87
CA TYR A 125 -15.13 -5.37 -16.09
C TYR A 125 -13.61 -5.53 -15.90
N LEU A 126 -12.95 -4.52 -15.31
CA LEU A 126 -11.51 -4.55 -15.07
C LEU A 126 -11.12 -5.64 -14.06
N GLU A 127 -11.88 -5.80 -12.98
CA GLU A 127 -11.64 -6.86 -11.99
C GLU A 127 -11.73 -8.23 -12.65
N LYS A 128 -12.77 -8.51 -13.44
CA LYS A 128 -12.89 -9.78 -14.18
C LYS A 128 -11.76 -10.01 -15.18
N ARG A 129 -11.22 -8.94 -15.79
CA ARG A 129 -10.19 -9.02 -16.83
C ARG A 129 -8.77 -9.12 -16.27
N LEU A 130 -8.48 -8.37 -15.21
CA LEU A 130 -7.11 -8.16 -14.70
C LEU A 130 -6.86 -8.91 -13.40
N LEU A 131 -7.90 -9.16 -12.62
CA LEU A 131 -7.77 -9.87 -11.36
C LEU A 131 -8.29 -11.29 -11.50
N ASN A 132 -7.41 -12.25 -11.27
CA ASN A 132 -7.82 -13.60 -10.95
C ASN A 132 -8.11 -13.65 -9.44
N ILE A 133 -9.31 -13.21 -9.05
CA ILE A 133 -9.77 -13.17 -7.65
C ILE A 133 -10.07 -14.60 -7.22
N LYS A 134 -9.24 -15.12 -6.31
CA LYS A 134 -9.47 -16.39 -5.64
C LYS A 134 -10.24 -16.14 -4.35
N PRO A 135 -11.02 -17.12 -3.85
CA PRO A 135 -11.64 -17.02 -2.53
C PRO A 135 -10.61 -16.67 -1.46
N SER A 136 -10.97 -15.78 -0.54
CA SER A 136 -10.12 -15.43 0.58
C SER A 136 -9.86 -16.65 1.45
N VAL A 137 -8.60 -17.05 1.56
CA VAL A 137 -8.16 -18.12 2.45
C VAL A 137 -7.64 -17.47 3.72
N ALA A 138 -8.06 -17.99 4.87
CA ALA A 138 -7.63 -17.47 6.17
C ALA A 138 -6.10 -17.40 6.27
N ALA A 139 -5.58 -16.21 6.61
CA ALA A 139 -4.14 -16.00 6.76
C ALA A 139 -3.56 -16.91 7.87
N THR A 140 -2.38 -17.48 7.62
CA THR A 140 -1.64 -18.23 8.65
C THR A 140 -1.01 -17.26 9.66
N LYS A 141 -0.65 -17.75 10.85
CA LYS A 141 0.09 -16.93 11.85
C LYS A 141 1.44 -16.47 11.28
N ALA A 142 2.15 -17.37 10.59
CA ALA A 142 3.42 -17.07 9.93
C ALA A 142 3.26 -15.96 8.89
N MET A 143 2.23 -16.07 8.03
CA MET A 143 1.91 -15.04 7.05
C MET A 143 1.70 -13.66 7.69
N ARG A 144 0.85 -13.59 8.73
CA ARG A 144 0.59 -12.32 9.43
C ARG A 144 1.84 -11.73 10.05
N LEU A 145 2.63 -12.56 10.74
CA LEU A 145 3.87 -12.13 11.37
C LEU A 145 4.86 -11.61 10.33
N TYR A 146 5.04 -12.35 9.24
CA TYR A 146 5.95 -11.99 8.16
C TYR A 146 5.57 -10.66 7.51
N ILE A 147 4.31 -10.50 7.10
CA ILE A 147 3.80 -9.23 6.55
C ILE A 147 3.98 -8.09 7.56
N SER A 148 3.72 -8.32 8.85
CA SER A 148 3.86 -7.28 9.88
C SER A 148 5.31 -6.83 10.03
N ILE A 149 6.25 -7.78 10.14
CA ILE A 149 7.69 -7.49 10.23
C ILE A 149 8.15 -6.72 8.98
N GLN A 150 7.73 -7.18 7.80
CA GLN A 150 8.06 -6.53 6.53
C GLN A 150 7.55 -5.10 6.48
N THR A 151 6.28 -4.86 6.83
CA THR A 151 5.69 -3.52 6.85
C THR A 151 6.40 -2.60 7.85
N ILE A 152 6.66 -3.08 9.07
CA ILE A 152 7.40 -2.30 10.08
C ILE A 152 8.80 -1.96 9.57
N THR A 153 9.50 -2.92 8.97
CA THR A 153 10.85 -2.72 8.40
C THR A 153 10.81 -1.71 7.26
N SER A 154 9.83 -1.79 6.36
CA SER A 154 9.64 -0.82 5.26
C SER A 154 9.33 0.58 5.78
N LEU A 155 8.55 0.72 6.85
CA LEU A 155 8.28 2.01 7.48
C LEU A 155 9.54 2.60 8.11
N ILE A 156 10.28 1.82 8.90
CA ILE A 156 11.56 2.25 9.46
C ILE A 156 12.49 2.70 8.34
N LEU A 157 12.63 1.88 7.29
CA LEU A 157 13.49 2.20 6.15
C LEU A 157 13.05 3.48 5.43
N LEU A 158 11.75 3.70 5.23
CA LEU A 158 11.22 4.93 4.63
C LEU A 158 11.66 6.17 5.43
N PHE A 159 11.46 6.16 6.75
CA PHE A 159 11.85 7.29 7.60
C PHE A 159 13.37 7.46 7.70
N SER A 160 14.13 6.36 7.66
CA SER A 160 15.58 6.40 7.56
C SER A 160 16.03 7.09 6.27
N ILE A 161 15.49 6.71 5.10
CA ILE A 161 15.82 7.36 3.82
C ILE A 161 15.52 8.86 3.89
N ILE A 162 14.37 9.25 4.45
CA ILE A 162 13.99 10.66 4.57
C ILE A 162 14.96 11.42 5.50
N TYR A 163 15.38 10.81 6.61
CA TYR A 163 16.27 11.45 7.57
C TYR A 163 17.71 11.60 7.04
N TRP A 164 18.25 10.54 6.42
CA TRP A 164 19.60 10.51 5.84
C TRP A 164 19.64 10.88 4.35
N PHE A 165 18.59 11.49 3.81
CA PHE A 165 18.44 11.73 2.37
C PHE A 165 19.67 12.44 1.74
N ASN A 166 20.26 13.40 2.45
CA ASN A 166 21.42 14.16 1.97
C ASN A 166 22.73 13.36 1.98
N GLU A 167 22.79 12.28 2.77
CA GLU A 167 23.97 11.41 2.89
C GLU A 167 23.90 10.21 1.92
N LEU A 168 22.75 9.98 1.31
CA LEU A 168 22.53 8.87 0.39
C LEU A 168 22.71 9.31 -1.06
N SER A 169 23.45 8.52 -1.83
CA SER A 169 23.53 8.70 -3.28
C SER A 169 22.16 8.45 -3.94
N ALA A 170 21.95 9.02 -5.13
CA ALA A 170 20.73 8.79 -5.90
C ALA A 170 20.48 7.30 -6.19
N ALA A 171 21.53 6.52 -6.41
CA ALA A 171 21.45 5.08 -6.61
C ALA A 171 20.97 4.34 -5.35
N GLN A 172 21.48 4.70 -4.17
CA GLN A 172 21.00 4.13 -2.90
C GLN A 172 19.54 4.50 -2.64
N CYS A 173 19.17 5.77 -2.81
CA CYS A 173 17.79 6.23 -2.69
C CYS A 173 16.85 5.45 -3.62
N PHE A 174 17.26 5.26 -4.88
CA PHE A 174 16.49 4.49 -5.86
C PHE A 174 16.33 3.03 -5.44
N LEU A 175 17.43 2.33 -5.09
CA LEU A 175 17.41 0.93 -4.69
C LEU A 175 16.59 0.67 -3.42
N LEU A 176 16.71 1.54 -2.42
CA LEU A 176 15.94 1.41 -1.18
C LEU A 176 14.45 1.74 -1.41
N SER A 177 14.14 2.71 -2.27
CA SER A 177 12.76 3.05 -2.63
C SER A 177 12.09 1.93 -3.42
N ILE A 178 12.77 1.34 -4.41
CA ILE A 178 12.24 0.20 -5.16
C ILE A 178 12.10 -1.02 -4.24
N PHE A 179 13.01 -1.23 -3.29
CA PHE A 179 12.86 -2.28 -2.28
C PHE A 179 11.60 -2.09 -1.44
N ILE A 180 11.30 -0.87 -0.97
CA ILE A 180 10.05 -0.56 -0.25
C ILE A 180 8.83 -0.85 -1.14
N LEU A 181 8.83 -0.35 -2.38
CA LEU A 181 7.71 -0.56 -3.31
C LEU A 181 7.45 -2.04 -3.57
N LEU A 182 8.51 -2.81 -3.85
CA LEU A 182 8.39 -4.26 -4.04
C LEU A 182 7.96 -4.98 -2.76
N SER A 183 8.34 -4.48 -1.57
CA SER A 183 7.86 -5.01 -0.29
C SER A 183 6.36 -4.80 -0.12
N LEU A 184 5.81 -3.64 -0.50
CA LEU A 184 4.37 -3.39 -0.45
C LEU A 184 3.60 -4.29 -1.43
N ILE A 185 4.11 -4.43 -2.67
CA ILE A 185 3.56 -5.35 -3.67
C ILE A 185 3.58 -6.79 -3.15
N ASN A 186 4.71 -7.20 -2.56
CA ASN A 186 4.88 -8.53 -2.00
C ASN A 186 3.90 -8.82 -0.86
N SER A 187 3.70 -7.87 0.07
CA SER A 187 2.72 -8.01 1.16
C SER A 187 1.31 -8.30 0.64
N GLY A 188 0.84 -7.54 -0.36
CA GLY A 188 -0.46 -7.76 -0.99
C GLY A 188 -0.54 -9.10 -1.72
N ALA A 189 0.52 -9.48 -2.44
CA ALA A 189 0.58 -10.73 -3.18
C ALA A 189 0.63 -11.98 -2.27
N ILE A 190 1.25 -11.87 -1.09
CA ILE A 190 1.22 -12.90 -0.05
C ILE A 190 -0.21 -13.11 0.47
N MET A 191 -0.93 -12.02 0.75
CA MET A 191 -2.33 -12.11 1.21
C MET A 191 -3.23 -12.76 0.16
N GLU A 192 -2.90 -12.60 -1.13
CA GLU A 192 -3.60 -13.25 -2.25
C GLU A 192 -3.03 -14.63 -2.63
N GLN A 193 -2.06 -15.13 -1.86
CA GLN A 193 -1.40 -16.42 -2.07
C GLN A 193 -0.86 -16.63 -3.50
N ARG A 194 -0.23 -15.60 -4.07
CA ARG A 194 0.37 -15.69 -5.40
C ARG A 194 1.62 -16.57 -5.37
N ASN A 195 1.84 -17.37 -6.41
CA ASN A 195 3.00 -18.28 -6.46
C ASN A 195 4.29 -17.59 -6.92
N TRP A 196 4.19 -16.45 -7.60
CA TRP A 196 5.36 -15.72 -8.09
C TRP A 196 6.09 -14.95 -6.99
N ILE A 197 5.51 -14.82 -5.78
CA ILE A 197 6.11 -14.05 -4.69
C ILE A 197 7.48 -14.56 -4.28
N PHE A 198 7.72 -15.86 -4.39
CA PHE A 198 9.00 -16.46 -3.99
C PHE A 198 10.15 -15.89 -4.83
N TYR A 199 9.93 -15.68 -6.12
CA TYR A 199 10.91 -15.05 -7.00
C TYR A 199 11.07 -13.56 -6.67
N LEU A 200 9.99 -12.89 -6.26
CA LEU A 200 10.06 -11.49 -5.83
C LEU A 200 10.88 -11.34 -4.54
N GLU A 201 10.84 -12.29 -3.61
CA GLU A 201 11.69 -12.28 -2.42
C GLU A 201 13.18 -12.33 -2.76
N TYR A 202 13.56 -13.18 -3.71
CA TYR A 202 14.93 -13.24 -4.21
C TYR A 202 15.35 -11.92 -4.88
N GLY A 203 14.48 -11.36 -5.73
CA GLY A 203 14.72 -10.06 -6.38
C GLY A 203 14.91 -8.94 -5.36
N ARG A 204 14.06 -8.89 -4.33
CA ARG A 204 14.17 -7.93 -3.23
C ARG A 204 15.47 -8.10 -2.44
N LEU A 205 15.87 -9.34 -2.14
CA LEU A 205 17.13 -9.61 -1.47
C LEU A 205 18.33 -9.11 -2.29
N ILE A 206 18.35 -9.38 -3.60
CA ILE A 206 19.42 -8.89 -4.49
C ILE A 206 19.48 -7.36 -4.49
N ILE A 207 18.34 -6.68 -4.52
CA ILE A 207 18.27 -5.21 -4.44
C ILE A 207 18.83 -4.71 -3.11
N LEU A 208 18.47 -5.37 -2.00
CA LEU A 208 18.95 -5.01 -0.67
C LEU A 208 20.47 -5.22 -0.54
N LEU A 209 21.00 -6.34 -1.03
CA LEU A 209 22.44 -6.63 -1.03
C LEU A 209 23.19 -5.65 -1.94
N SER A 210 22.59 -5.25 -3.06
CA SER A 210 23.14 -4.23 -3.96
C SER A 210 23.19 -2.86 -3.29
N ALA A 211 22.12 -2.46 -2.59
CA ALA A 211 22.10 -1.22 -1.81
C ALA A 211 23.15 -1.23 -0.68
N ALA A 212 23.30 -2.37 0.00
CA ALA A 212 24.31 -2.56 1.05
C ALA A 212 25.75 -2.48 0.49
N TRP A 213 26.01 -3.10 -0.67
CA TRP A 213 27.31 -3.02 -1.35
C TRP A 213 27.67 -1.57 -1.72
N LEU A 214 26.72 -0.79 -2.23
CA LEU A 214 26.96 0.63 -2.53
C LEU A 214 27.33 1.45 -1.29
N TYR A 215 26.93 1.01 -0.10
CA TYR A 215 27.28 1.67 1.16
C TYR A 215 28.60 1.14 1.73
N PHE A 216 28.86 -0.16 1.63
CA PHE A 216 30.06 -0.83 2.13
C PHE A 216 30.76 -1.63 1.01
N PRO A 217 31.48 -0.96 0.08
CA PRO A 217 32.13 -1.61 -1.06
C PRO A 217 33.45 -2.30 -0.66
N ASP A 218 33.38 -3.24 0.28
CA ASP A 218 34.51 -3.99 0.81
C ASP A 218 34.63 -5.39 0.18
N ALA A 219 35.84 -5.83 -0.16
CA ALA A 219 36.05 -7.10 -0.87
C ALA A 219 35.56 -8.34 -0.10
N LEU A 220 35.72 -8.37 1.23
CA LEU A 220 35.24 -9.48 2.05
C LEU A 220 33.70 -9.46 2.12
N PHE A 221 33.10 -8.28 2.22
CA PHE A 221 31.66 -8.13 2.16
C PHE A 221 31.09 -8.61 0.81
N GLY A 222 31.74 -8.26 -0.30
CA GLY A 222 31.37 -8.71 -1.64
C GLY A 222 31.47 -10.22 -1.81
N LEU A 223 32.55 -10.84 -1.32
CA LEU A 223 32.69 -12.28 -1.29
C LEU A 223 31.56 -12.93 -0.47
N GLY A 224 31.21 -12.34 0.68
CA GLY A 224 30.08 -12.79 1.50
C GLY A 224 28.75 -12.77 0.75
N ILE A 225 28.46 -11.69 -0.01
CA ILE A 225 27.28 -11.59 -0.87
C ILE A 225 27.28 -12.72 -1.91
N LEU A 226 28.40 -12.94 -2.60
CA LEU A 226 28.50 -13.98 -3.64
C LEU A 226 28.29 -15.38 -3.06
N LEU A 227 28.89 -15.69 -1.91
CA LEU A 227 28.71 -16.96 -1.21
C LEU A 227 27.26 -17.17 -0.77
N LEU A 228 26.60 -16.12 -0.23
CA LEU A 228 25.19 -16.16 0.13
C LEU A 228 24.31 -16.45 -1.10
N LEU A 229 24.53 -15.74 -2.21
CA LEU A 229 23.76 -15.96 -3.44
C LEU A 229 23.99 -17.36 -4.02
N ALA A 230 25.23 -17.87 -3.99
CA ALA A 230 25.54 -19.23 -4.41
C ALA A 230 24.84 -20.27 -3.52
N MET A 231 24.83 -20.08 -2.20
CA MET A 231 24.13 -20.94 -1.26
C MET A 231 22.61 -20.92 -1.52
N LEU A 232 22.01 -19.75 -1.71
CA LEU A 232 20.59 -19.60 -2.02
C LEU A 232 20.19 -20.20 -3.37
N ALA A 233 21.09 -20.19 -4.35
CA ALA A 233 20.91 -20.86 -5.62
C ALA A 233 20.99 -22.39 -5.47
N TYR A 234 21.97 -22.89 -4.71
CA TYR A 234 22.11 -24.32 -4.45
C TYR A 234 20.91 -24.91 -3.71
N PHE A 235 20.40 -24.21 -2.69
CA PHE A 235 19.23 -24.64 -1.89
C PHE A 235 17.88 -24.11 -2.41
N PHE A 236 17.80 -23.63 -3.65
CA PHE A 236 16.61 -22.95 -4.18
C PHE A 236 15.32 -23.77 -4.02
N GLN A 237 15.31 -25.04 -4.44
CA GLN A 237 14.10 -25.88 -4.40
C GLN A 237 13.66 -26.24 -2.97
N PRO A 238 14.55 -26.70 -2.07
CA PRO A 238 14.20 -26.90 -0.67
C PRO A 238 13.64 -25.65 0.01
N ILE A 239 14.27 -24.49 -0.21
CA ILE A 239 13.83 -23.21 0.37
C ILE A 239 12.44 -22.84 -0.17
N LYS A 240 12.23 -22.97 -1.49
CA LYS A 240 10.94 -22.70 -2.14
C LYS A 240 9.80 -23.52 -1.54
N LYS A 241 10.01 -24.83 -1.40
CA LYS A 241 9.03 -25.73 -0.82
C LYS A 241 8.70 -25.31 0.62
N ARG A 242 9.73 -25.11 1.45
CA ARG A 242 9.55 -24.73 2.85
C ARG A 242 8.85 -23.39 3.02
N TYR A 243 9.15 -22.43 2.15
CA TYR A 243 8.51 -21.13 2.11
C TYR A 243 7.00 -21.25 1.90
N PHE A 244 6.56 -22.00 0.88
CA PHE A 244 5.12 -22.17 0.62
C PHE A 244 4.40 -22.98 1.70
N GLU A 245 5.05 -23.99 2.28
CA GLU A 245 4.51 -24.70 3.44
C GLU A 245 4.22 -23.73 4.59
N LEU A 246 5.16 -22.86 4.95
CA LEU A 246 4.97 -21.92 6.06
C LEU A 246 3.92 -20.84 5.76
N MET A 247 3.97 -20.29 4.55
CA MET A 247 3.12 -19.17 4.17
C MET A 247 1.68 -19.62 3.87
N TYR A 248 1.49 -20.74 3.17
CA TYR A 248 0.21 -21.12 2.55
C TYR A 248 -0.37 -22.46 3.05
N TYR A 249 0.12 -23.01 4.17
CA TYR A 249 -0.12 -24.38 4.71
C TYR A 249 -1.52 -25.04 4.56
N LYS A 250 -2.60 -24.32 4.21
CA LYS A 250 -3.91 -24.90 3.88
C LYS A 250 -4.25 -25.02 2.38
N ALA A 251 -3.47 -24.45 1.46
CA ALA A 251 -3.80 -24.45 0.04
C ALA A 251 -3.44 -25.75 -0.70
N GLU A 252 -2.39 -26.47 -0.27
CA GLU A 252 -1.91 -27.66 -1.00
C GLU A 252 -2.68 -28.95 -0.68
N ARG A 253 -3.36 -29.05 0.48
CA ARG A 253 -4.18 -30.23 0.81
C ARG A 253 -5.51 -30.33 0.04
N ILE A 254 -5.91 -29.29 -0.69
CA ILE A 254 -7.13 -29.30 -1.51
C ILE A 254 -6.81 -29.71 -2.95
N ILE A 255 -5.57 -29.50 -3.42
CA ILE A 255 -5.17 -29.83 -4.80
C ILE A 255 -4.64 -31.27 -4.92
N SER A 256 -4.26 -31.92 -3.80
CA SER A 256 -3.87 -33.33 -3.80
C SER A 256 -5.05 -34.32 -3.70
N ASN A 257 -6.29 -33.83 -3.64
CA ASN A 257 -7.51 -34.65 -3.48
C ASN A 257 -8.57 -34.39 -4.58
N VAL A 258 -8.16 -33.88 -5.75
CA VAL A 258 -8.98 -33.84 -6.98
C VAL A 258 -8.22 -34.49 -8.11
#